data_AF-A0A9W8CQ30-F1
#
_entry.id   AF-A0A9W8CQ30-F1
#
_cell.length_a   1.000
_cell.length_b   1.000
_cell.length_c   1.000
_cell.angle_alpha   90.00
_cell.angle_beta   90.00
_cell.angle_gamma   90.00
#
_symmetry.space_group_name_H-M   'P 1'
#
loop_
_entity.id
_entity.type
_entity.pdbx_description
1 polymer ?
#
loop_
_entity_poly.entity_id
_entity_poly.type
_entity_poly.pdbx_seq_one_letter_code
_entity_poly.pdbx_strand_id
1 'polypeptide(L)'
;MRLSFTSSLLSLLTCIALLLRIHRIGSDTRVVWDETHFGRFATHYITHMFYLDVHPPLGKLVLAFGFWAFGYQGDFGFESGADYPANVPFIAMSDVLCCI
;
A
#
# COMPACT_ATOMS: atom_id res chain seq x y z
N MET A 1 17.64 -34.37 -8.99
CA MET A 1 16.24 -34.29 -9.49
C MET A 1 15.26 -33.68 -8.49
N ARG A 2 15.30 -34.01 -7.17
CA ARG A 2 14.36 -33.45 -6.17
C ARG A 2 14.40 -31.91 -6.00
N LEU A 3 15.58 -31.29 -6.02
CA LEU A 3 15.74 -29.84 -5.81
C LEU A 3 15.11 -28.98 -6.92
N SER A 4 15.24 -29.37 -8.19
CA SER A 4 14.65 -28.62 -9.31
C SER A 4 13.12 -28.65 -9.28
N PHE A 5 12.52 -29.78 -8.91
CA PHE A 5 11.06 -29.90 -8.79
C PHE A 5 10.50 -29.02 -7.67
N THR A 6 11.17 -28.98 -6.51
CA THR A 6 10.77 -28.11 -5.39
C THR A 6 10.89 -26.62 -5.73
N SER A 7 11.95 -26.21 -6.44
CA SER A 7 12.13 -24.80 -6.83
C SER A 7 11.08 -24.34 -7.84
N SER A 8 10.72 -25.19 -8.82
CA SER A 8 9.65 -24.88 -9.78
C SER A 8 8.29 -24.78 -9.11
N LEU A 9 7.99 -25.67 -8.16
CA LEU A 9 6.75 -25.62 -7.39
C LEU A 9 6.66 -24.36 -6.53
N LEU A 10 7.76 -23.98 -5.85
CA LEU A 10 7.81 -22.78 -5.03
C LEU A 10 7.56 -21.53 -5.87
N SER A 11 8.21 -21.45 -7.04
CA SER A 11 8.03 -20.33 -7.98
C SER A 11 6.57 -20.23 -8.47
N LEU A 12 5.96 -21.37 -8.81
CA LEU A 12 4.55 -21.42 -9.23
C LEU A 12 3.62 -20.94 -8.11
N LEU A 13 3.82 -21.41 -6.88
CA LEU A 13 3.03 -21.00 -5.72
C LEU A 13 3.20 -19.50 -5.42
N THR A 14 4.42 -18.97 -5.50
CA THR A 14 4.68 -17.53 -5.33
C THR A 14 3.96 -16.70 -6.39
N CYS A 15 4.00 -17.11 -7.66
CA CYS A 15 3.28 -16.41 -8.73
C CYS A 15 1.76 -16.44 -8.51
N ILE A 16 1.19 -17.58 -8.16
CA ILE A 16 -0.26 -17.70 -7.89
C ILE A 16 -0.64 -16.84 -6.67
N ALA A 17 0.14 -16.89 -5.60
CA ALA A 17 -0.09 -16.08 -4.40
C ALA A 17 -0.07 -14.59 -4.73
N LEU A 18 0.90 -14.12 -5.52
CA LEU A 18 1.00 -12.73 -5.96
C LEU A 18 -0.21 -12.30 -6.80
N LEU A 19 -0.61 -13.13 -7.77
CA LEU A 19 -1.77 -12.86 -8.63
C LEU A 19 -3.07 -12.75 -7.82
N LEU A 20 -3.25 -13.64 -6.85
CA LEU A 20 -4.42 -13.60 -5.95
C LEU A 20 -4.40 -12.37 -5.04
N ARG A 21 -3.22 -11.96 -4.56
CA ARG A 21 -3.09 -10.77 -3.68
C ARG A 21 -3.42 -9.48 -4.42
N ILE A 22 -3.04 -9.37 -5.69
CA ILE A 22 -3.29 -8.18 -6.53
C ILE A 22 -4.71 -8.18 -7.12
N HIS A 23 -5.38 -9.33 -7.11
CA HIS A 23 -6.71 -9.46 -7.69
C HIS A 23 -7.73 -8.54 -7.00
N ARG A 24 -8.28 -7.58 -7.76
CA ARG A 24 -9.35 -6.65 -7.34
C ARG A 24 -9.00 -5.64 -6.24
N ILE A 25 -7.73 -5.26 -6.12
CA ILE A 25 -7.29 -4.21 -5.18
C ILE A 25 -8.04 -2.88 -5.36
N GLY A 26 -8.29 -2.44 -6.60
CA GLY A 26 -9.00 -1.17 -6.87
C GLY A 26 -10.53 -1.28 -6.93
N SER A 27 -11.13 -2.29 -6.28
CA SER A 27 -12.58 -2.53 -6.40
C SER A 27 -13.46 -1.62 -5.53
N ASP A 28 -12.89 -1.02 -4.49
CA ASP A 28 -13.52 0.05 -3.72
C ASP A 28 -12.82 1.38 -4.02
N THR A 29 -13.61 2.43 -4.18
CA THR A 29 -13.12 3.79 -4.46
C THR A 29 -13.17 4.68 -3.23
N ARG A 30 -13.47 4.08 -2.07
CA ARG A 30 -13.53 4.74 -0.77
C ARG A 30 -12.38 4.30 0.11
N VAL A 31 -11.99 5.18 1.02
CA VAL A 31 -11.00 4.89 2.05
C VAL A 31 -11.59 3.89 3.04
N VAL A 32 -10.94 2.73 3.17
CA VAL A 32 -11.42 1.63 4.02
C VAL A 32 -10.47 1.36 5.19
N TRP A 33 -11.06 1.00 6.35
CA TRP A 33 -10.36 0.48 7.53
C TRP A 33 -9.07 1.25 7.89
N ASP A 34 -7.91 0.61 7.77
CA ASP A 34 -6.60 1.12 8.20
C ASP A 34 -5.94 2.00 7.14
N GLU A 35 -6.50 2.13 5.93
CA GLU A 35 -6.04 3.12 4.94
C GLU A 35 -6.16 4.54 5.50
N THR A 36 -7.13 4.77 6.38
CA THR A 36 -7.29 6.04 7.10
C THR A 36 -6.06 6.40 7.93
N HIS A 37 -5.54 5.44 8.70
CA HIS A 37 -4.39 5.66 9.59
C HIS A 37 -3.08 5.66 8.80
N PHE A 38 -2.84 4.60 8.02
CA PHE A 38 -1.60 4.45 7.27
C PHE A 38 -1.45 5.50 6.17
N GLY A 39 -2.55 5.88 5.51
CA GLY A 39 -2.58 6.97 4.55
C GLY A 39 -2.21 8.31 5.18
N ARG A 40 -2.85 8.68 6.30
CA ARG A 40 -2.50 9.92 7.05
C ARG A 40 -1.05 9.94 7.49
N PHE A 41 -0.53 8.84 8.00
CA PHE A 41 0.87 8.79 8.44
C PHE A 41 1.84 8.89 7.26
N ALA A 42 1.55 8.23 6.13
CA ALA A 42 2.33 8.40 4.91
C ALA A 42 2.31 9.85 4.41
N THR A 43 1.14 10.50 4.45
CA THR A 43 0.99 11.92 4.14
C THR A 43 1.85 12.80 5.06
N HIS A 44 1.89 12.53 6.36
CA HIS A 44 2.73 13.28 7.29
C HIS A 44 4.22 13.15 6.99
N TYR A 45 4.69 11.98 6.55
CA TYR A 45 6.07 11.83 6.10
C TYR A 45 6.38 12.62 4.83
N ILE A 46 5.47 12.60 3.84
CA ILE A 46 5.65 13.32 2.57
C ILE A 46 5.60 14.83 2.78
N THR A 47 4.71 15.30 3.67
CA THR A 47 4.52 16.73 3.98
C THR A 47 5.47 17.23 5.07
N HIS A 48 6.35 16.38 5.60
CA HIS A 48 7.28 16.69 6.70
C HIS A 48 6.60 17.23 7.97
N MET A 49 5.37 16.76 8.25
CA MET A 49 4.62 17.12 9.44
C MET A 49 4.90 16.15 10.58
N PHE A 50 5.17 16.68 11.76
CA PHE A 50 5.38 15.85 12.95
C PHE A 50 4.06 15.20 13.39
N TYR A 51 4.11 13.91 13.71
CA TYR A 51 3.01 13.16 14.29
C TYR A 51 3.55 12.16 15.31
N LEU A 52 2.69 11.73 16.24
CA LEU A 52 3.03 10.73 17.25
C LEU A 52 2.25 9.44 16.97
N ASP A 53 2.93 8.30 17.09
CA ASP A 53 2.35 6.99 16.89
C ASP A 53 2.97 5.97 17.84
N VAL A 54 2.20 4.95 18.19
CA VAL A 54 2.60 3.86 19.09
C VAL A 54 3.48 2.84 18.40
N HIS A 55 3.41 2.72 17.07
CA HIS A 55 4.15 1.70 16.32
C HIS A 55 5.49 2.22 15.77
N PRO A 56 6.49 1.34 15.59
CA PRO A 56 7.74 1.68 14.92
C PRO A 56 7.53 2.30 13.52
N PRO A 57 8.45 3.17 13.06
CA PRO A 57 8.24 3.99 11.86
C PRO A 57 8.50 3.27 10.53
N LEU A 58 9.22 2.15 10.52
CA LEU A 58 9.77 1.54 9.29
C LEU A 58 8.69 1.23 8.24
N GLY A 59 7.60 0.56 8.63
CA GLY A 59 6.55 0.21 7.67
C GLY A 59 5.90 1.44 7.02
N LYS A 60 5.77 2.54 7.77
CA LYS A 60 5.15 3.78 7.31
C LYS A 60 6.08 4.60 6.42
N LEU A 61 7.39 4.51 6.66
CA LEU A 61 8.39 5.08 5.76
C LEU A 61 8.42 4.37 4.41
N VAL A 62 8.32 3.04 4.40
CA VAL A 62 8.23 2.26 3.14
C VAL A 62 6.94 2.61 2.39
N LEU A 63 5.83 2.74 3.12
CA LEU A 63 4.55 3.15 2.53
C LEU A 63 4.62 4.57 1.95
N ALA A 64 5.14 5.54 2.72
CA ALA A 64 5.34 6.91 2.27
C ALA A 64 6.23 6.98 1.02
N PHE A 65 7.30 6.19 0.98
CA PHE A 65 8.18 6.08 -0.18
C PHE A 65 7.44 5.52 -1.40
N GLY A 66 6.63 4.47 -1.23
CA GLY A 66 5.81 3.92 -2.31
C GLY A 66 4.81 4.95 -2.84
N PHE A 67 4.11 5.66 -1.96
CA PHE A 67 3.12 6.68 -2.35
C PHE A 67 3.79 7.83 -3.12
N TRP A 68 4.93 8.31 -2.62
CA TRP A 68 5.74 9.32 -3.30
C TRP A 68 6.23 8.83 -4.66
N ALA A 69 6.69 7.58 -4.76
CA ALA A 69 7.16 6.99 -6.02
C ALA A 69 6.04 6.89 -7.07
N PHE A 70 4.78 6.70 -6.64
CA PHE A 70 3.61 6.73 -7.52
C PHE A 70 3.03 8.13 -7.78
N GLY A 71 3.69 9.19 -7.27
CA GLY A 71 3.35 10.58 -7.59
C GLY A 71 2.39 11.26 -6.62
N TYR A 72 2.16 10.69 -5.44
CA TYR A 72 1.35 11.33 -4.41
C TYR A 72 2.08 12.48 -3.72
N GLN A 73 1.39 13.62 -3.57
CA GLN A 73 1.97 14.86 -3.04
C GLN A 73 1.56 15.16 -1.60
N GLY A 74 0.74 14.32 -0.95
CA GLY A 74 0.29 14.56 0.42
C GLY A 74 -0.90 15.52 0.54
N ASP A 75 -1.68 15.66 -0.52
CA ASP A 75 -2.83 16.57 -0.66
C ASP A 75 -4.17 15.96 -0.22
N PHE A 76 -4.15 14.73 0.31
CA PHE A 76 -5.35 13.98 0.71
C PHE A 76 -5.33 13.57 2.19
N GLY A 77 -6.43 13.80 2.89
CA GLY A 77 -6.53 13.61 4.35
C GLY A 77 -6.93 12.20 4.83
N PHE A 78 -7.28 11.28 3.92
CA PHE A 78 -7.71 9.91 4.24
C PHE A 78 -8.74 9.82 5.38
N GLU A 79 -9.85 10.54 5.25
CA GLU A 79 -11.02 10.41 6.14
C GLU A 79 -11.72 9.05 5.92
N SER A 80 -12.27 8.46 6.98
CA SER A 80 -12.96 7.16 6.89
C SER A 80 -14.20 7.24 6.00
N GLY A 81 -14.27 6.38 4.98
CA GLY A 81 -15.39 6.33 4.04
C GLY A 81 -15.43 7.48 3.02
N ALA A 82 -14.41 8.32 2.95
CA ALA A 82 -14.30 9.34 1.91
C ALA A 82 -13.95 8.72 0.56
N ASP A 83 -14.47 9.29 -0.52
CA ASP A 83 -14.12 8.91 -1.88
C ASP A 83 -12.73 9.44 -2.25
N TYR A 84 -11.94 8.64 -2.97
CA TYR A 84 -10.66 9.07 -3.50
C TYR A 84 -10.85 10.11 -4.62
N PRO A 85 -10.17 11.27 -4.56
CA PRO A 85 -10.25 12.27 -5.62
C PRO A 85 -9.40 11.83 -6.83
N ALA A 86 -9.74 12.34 -8.03
CA ALA A 86 -9.17 11.85 -9.30
C ALA A 86 -7.64 12.05 -9.44
N ASN A 87 -7.06 12.97 -8.66
CA ASN A 87 -5.63 13.27 -8.60
C ASN A 87 -4.82 12.28 -7.73
N VAL A 88 -5.49 11.43 -6.95
CA VAL A 88 -4.81 10.48 -6.06
C VAL A 88 -4.70 9.12 -6.77
N PRO A 89 -3.48 8.60 -6.99
CA PRO A 89 -3.26 7.30 -7.62
C PRO A 89 -3.53 6.13 -6.64
N PHE A 90 -4.77 6.04 -6.13
CA PHE A 90 -5.14 5.13 -5.04
C PHE A 90 -4.91 3.66 -5.39
N ILE A 91 -5.13 3.23 -6.64
CA ILE A 91 -4.89 1.85 -7.08
C ILE A 91 -3.42 1.46 -6.85
N ALA A 92 -2.50 2.33 -7.27
CA ALA A 92 -1.07 2.07 -7.12
C ALA A 92 -0.62 2.14 -5.65
N MET A 93 -1.25 2.99 -4.85
CA MET A 93 -1.03 3.03 -3.39
C MET A 93 -1.48 1.74 -2.70
N SER A 94 -2.67 1.24 -3.06
CA SER A 94 -3.21 0.01 -2.50
C SER A 94 -2.39 -1.21 -2.94
N ASP A 95 -1.74 -1.18 -4.11
CA ASP A 95 -0.74 -2.18 -4.50
C ASP A 95 0.49 -2.17 -3.56
N VAL A 96 0.99 -0.99 -3.15
CA VAL A 96 2.07 -0.89 -2.16
C VAL A 96 1.63 -1.47 -0.83
N LEU A 97 0.41 -1.13 -0.39
CA LEU A 97 -0.14 -1.62 0.87
C LEU A 97 -0.31 -3.15 0.86
N CYS A 98 -0.68 -3.72 -0.30
CA CYS A 98 -0.73 -5.16 -0.51
C CYS A 98 0.65 -5.82 -0.50
N CYS A 99 1.71 -5.13 -0.91
CA CYS A 99 3.05 -5.71 -0.97
C CYS A 99 3.78 -5.73 0.37
N ILE A 100 3.30 -4.97 1.36
CA ILE A 100 3.80 -4.91 2.74
C ILE A 100 3.10 -5.98 3.61
#